data_AF-I3PG42-F1
#
_entry.id   AF-I3PG42-F1
#
_cell.length_a   1.000
_cell.length_b   1.000
_cell.length_c   1.000
_cell.angle_alpha   90.00
_cell.angle_beta   90.00
_cell.angle_gamma   90.00
#
_symmetry.space_group_name_H-M   'P 1'
#
loop_
_entity.id
_entity.type
_entity.pdbx_description
1 polymer ?
#
loop_
_entity_poly.entity_id
_entity_poly.type
_entity_poly.pdbx_seq_one_letter_code
_entity_poly.pdbx_strand_id
1 'polypeptide(L)'
;TISYEVSLALILLSFVFLNEGYNLMNFMFFQSYMWFIMMMFPMGLVWICSCLAETNRTPFDFAEGESELVSGFNVEYSSGGFALIFMAEYASILFMSMMFIVMFLGCDMNNIIFYIKLMFISFIFIWVRGTLPRFRYD
;
A
#
# COMPACT_ATOMS: atom_id res chain seq x y z
N THR A 1 -10.99 -5.74 -5.21
CA THR A 1 -9.89 -6.48 -4.57
C THR A 1 -9.17 -7.38 -5.57
N ILE A 2 -9.82 -8.40 -6.14
CA ILE A 2 -9.17 -9.37 -7.06
C ILE A 2 -8.52 -8.70 -8.29
N SER A 3 -9.15 -7.66 -8.84
CA SER A 3 -8.62 -6.93 -10.00
C SER A 3 -7.27 -6.25 -9.74
N TYR A 4 -7.04 -5.75 -8.51
CA TYR A 4 -5.84 -5.02 -8.14
C TYR A 4 -4.70 -5.94 -7.68
N GLU A 5 -5.02 -7.15 -7.22
CA GLU A 5 -4.00 -8.18 -6.93
C GLU A 5 -3.23 -8.57 -8.20
N VAL A 6 -3.93 -8.65 -9.34
CA VAL A 6 -3.30 -8.95 -10.63
C VAL A 6 -2.30 -7.87 -11.03
N SER A 7 -2.66 -6.59 -10.87
CA SER A 7 -1.73 -5.49 -11.18
C SER A 7 -0.55 -5.47 -10.22
N LEU A 8 -0.78 -5.72 -8.93
CA LEU A 8 0.27 -5.74 -7.91
C LEU A 8 1.25 -6.89 -8.13
N ALA A 9 0.76 -8.08 -8.49
CA ALA A 9 1.58 -9.23 -8.87
C ALA A 9 2.44 -8.95 -10.12
N LEU A 10 1.86 -8.31 -11.15
CA LEU A 10 2.60 -7.95 -12.36
C LEU A 10 3.70 -6.92 -12.10
N ILE A 11 3.42 -5.91 -11.27
CA ILE A 11 4.44 -4.92 -10.91
C ILE A 11 5.55 -5.58 -10.09
N LEU A 12 5.21 -6.43 -9.12
CA LEU A 12 6.20 -7.16 -8.32
C LEU A 12 7.07 -8.05 -9.22
N LEU A 13 6.47 -8.75 -10.18
CA LEU A 13 7.20 -9.56 -11.16
C LEU A 13 8.24 -8.73 -11.94
N SER A 14 7.89 -7.50 -12.34
CA SER A 14 8.81 -6.61 -13.05
C SER A 14 10.07 -6.27 -12.22
N PHE A 15 9.93 -6.12 -10.90
CA PHE A 15 11.06 -5.88 -10.00
C PHE A 15 11.85 -7.15 -9.66
N VAL A 16 11.17 -8.30 -9.62
CA VAL A 16 11.85 -9.60 -9.46
C VAL A 16 12.76 -9.87 -10.66
N PHE A 17 12.33 -9.52 -11.88
CA PHE A 17 13.21 -9.62 -13.05
C PHE A 17 14.44 -8.72 -12.94
N LEU A 18 14.32 -7.52 -12.35
CA LEU A 18 15.46 -6.61 -12.15
C LEU A 18 16.44 -7.11 -11.08
N ASN A 19 15.95 -7.77 -10.02
CA ASN A 19 16.76 -8.26 -8.91
C ASN A 19 17.19 -9.73 -9.04
N GLU A 20 16.80 -10.39 -10.13
CA GLU A 20 17.04 -11.82 -10.43
C GLU A 20 16.62 -12.79 -9.30
N GLY A 21 15.73 -12.37 -8.40
CA GLY A 21 15.34 -13.16 -7.25
C GLY A 21 14.25 -12.51 -6.37
N TYR A 22 13.69 -13.33 -5.48
CA TYR A 22 12.59 -12.96 -4.58
C TYR A 22 13.05 -12.49 -3.19
N ASN A 23 14.35 -12.51 -2.93
CA ASN A 23 14.84 -12.09 -1.61
C ASN A 23 14.73 -10.57 -1.46
N LEU A 24 13.89 -10.12 -0.52
CA LEU A 24 13.67 -8.70 -0.24
C LEU A 24 14.95 -7.97 0.20
N MET A 25 15.89 -8.67 0.83
CA MET A 25 17.17 -8.07 1.21
C MET A 25 18.05 -7.72 0.00
N ASN A 26 17.85 -8.40 -1.14
CA ASN A 26 18.60 -8.09 -2.35
C ASN A 26 18.25 -6.70 -2.91
N PHE A 27 17.04 -6.20 -2.66
CA PHE A 27 16.64 -4.84 -3.05
C PHE A 27 17.55 -3.77 -2.43
N MET A 28 18.09 -4.00 -1.23
CA MET A 28 19.06 -3.10 -0.60
C MET A 28 20.33 -2.96 -1.44
N PHE A 29 20.87 -4.08 -1.94
CA PHE A 29 22.12 -4.07 -2.70
C PHE A 29 21.94 -3.45 -4.08
N PHE A 30 20.86 -3.78 -4.79
CA PHE A 30 20.58 -3.25 -6.13
C PHE A 30 20.23 -1.76 -6.13
N GLN A 31 19.66 -1.23 -5.04
CA GLN A 31 19.27 0.17 -4.91
C GLN A 31 20.34 1.06 -4.25
N SER A 32 21.55 0.54 -4.08
CA SER A 32 22.67 1.26 -3.44
C SER A 32 23.10 2.51 -4.23
N TYR A 33 23.11 2.43 -5.56
CA TYR A 33 23.52 3.55 -6.42
C TYR A 33 22.36 4.49 -6.75
N MET A 34 21.24 3.93 -7.20
CA MET A 34 20.06 4.67 -7.60
C MET A 34 18.80 3.94 -7.11
N TRP A 35 17.85 4.71 -6.57
CA TRP A 35 16.56 4.17 -6.18
C TRP A 35 15.72 3.80 -7.40
N PHE A 36 14.97 2.70 -7.30
CA PHE A 36 14.10 2.25 -8.40
C PHE A 36 12.97 3.22 -8.70
N ILE A 37 12.59 4.08 -7.76
CA ILE A 37 11.62 5.16 -8.04
C ILE A 37 12.09 6.08 -9.19
N MET A 38 13.40 6.30 -9.35
CA MET A 38 13.92 7.17 -10.41
C MET A 38 13.87 6.48 -11.78
N MET A 39 14.10 5.18 -11.82
CA MET A 39 14.06 4.40 -13.05
C MET A 39 12.63 4.07 -13.49
N MET A 40 11.77 3.73 -12.53
CA MET A 40 10.42 3.22 -12.73
C MET A 40 9.37 4.09 -12.03
N PHE A 41 9.48 5.41 -12.21
CA PHE A 41 8.55 6.36 -11.60
C PHE A 41 7.06 6.06 -11.92
N PRO A 42 6.67 5.75 -13.18
CA PRO A 42 5.27 5.42 -13.49
C PRO A 42 4.79 4.18 -12.74
N MET A 43 5.64 3.16 -12.59
CA MET A 43 5.28 1.94 -11.84
C MET A 43 5.10 2.23 -10.36
N GLY A 44 5.87 3.15 -9.79
CA GLY A 44 5.70 3.60 -8.40
C GLY A 44 4.33 4.24 -8.16
N LEU A 45 3.85 5.07 -9.09
CA LEU A 45 2.52 5.66 -9.01
C LEU A 45 1.41 4.61 -9.12
N VAL A 46 1.52 3.69 -10.08
CA VAL A 46 0.53 2.61 -10.23
C VAL A 46 0.51 1.71 -8.99
N TRP A 47 1.67 1.42 -8.40
CA TRP A 47 1.77 0.65 -7.15
C TRP A 47 1.01 1.32 -6.00
N ILE A 48 1.20 2.63 -5.79
CA ILE A 48 0.49 3.37 -4.75
C ILE A 48 -1.03 3.31 -5.00
N CYS A 49 -1.47 3.50 -6.24
CA CYS A 49 -2.89 3.38 -6.59
C CYS A 49 -3.45 1.97 -6.32
N SER A 50 -2.71 0.91 -6.67
CA SER A 50 -3.14 -0.46 -6.38
C SER A 50 -3.19 -0.77 -4.88
N CYS A 51 -2.23 -0.28 -4.09
CA CYS A 51 -2.25 -0.47 -2.64
C CYS A 51 -3.41 0.28 -1.96
N LEU A 52 -3.76 1.48 -2.43
CA LEU A 52 -4.93 2.21 -1.96
C LEU A 52 -6.23 1.42 -2.23
N ALA A 53 -6.32 0.81 -3.42
CA ALA A 53 -7.46 0.00 -3.80
C ALA A 53 -7.56 -1.34 -3.05
N GLU A 54 -6.44 -1.98 -2.74
CA GLU A 54 -6.43 -3.24 -1.98
C GLU A 54 -6.78 -3.04 -0.50
N THR A 55 -6.32 -1.92 0.09
CA THR A 55 -6.67 -1.57 1.47
C THR A 55 -8.11 -1.06 1.61
N ASN A 56 -8.91 -1.08 0.53
CA ASN A 56 -10.29 -0.61 0.46
C ASN A 56 -10.45 0.81 1.05
N ARG A 57 -9.48 1.70 0.81
CA ARG A 57 -9.54 3.08 1.32
C ARG A 57 -9.90 4.07 0.24
N THR A 58 -10.54 5.17 0.67
CA THR A 58 -10.91 6.30 -0.18
C THR A 58 -9.70 6.76 -0.98
N PRO A 59 -9.79 6.84 -2.32
CA PRO A 59 -11.02 6.97 -3.12
C PRO A 59 -11.64 5.65 -3.60
N PHE A 60 -11.03 4.49 -3.33
CA PHE A 60 -11.49 3.17 -3.77
C PHE A 60 -12.23 2.38 -2.67
N ASP A 61 -12.80 3.10 -1.71
CA ASP A 61 -13.59 2.54 -0.61
C ASP A 61 -15.03 2.27 -1.06
N PHE A 62 -15.23 1.11 -1.69
CA PHE A 62 -16.53 0.62 -2.13
C PHE A 62 -17.26 -0.22 -1.08
N ALA A 63 -16.52 -0.78 -0.13
CA ALA A 63 -17.04 -1.71 0.85
C ALA A 63 -17.58 -1.01 2.11
N GLU A 64 -17.01 0.16 2.48
CA GLU A 64 -17.44 0.99 3.62
C GLU A 64 -18.17 2.26 3.17
N GLY A 65 -18.93 2.20 2.06
CA GLY A 65 -19.76 3.32 1.57
C GLY A 65 -20.82 3.78 2.59
N GLU A 66 -20.43 4.64 3.53
CA GLU A 66 -21.26 5.15 4.64
C GLU A 66 -22.57 5.83 4.19
N SER A 67 -22.67 6.29 2.94
CA SER A 67 -23.88 6.92 2.40
C SER A 67 -24.92 5.93 1.84
N GLU A 68 -24.55 4.67 1.59
CA GLU A 68 -25.40 3.72 0.86
C GLU A 68 -25.72 2.46 1.68
N LEU A 69 -24.81 2.03 2.55
CA LEU A 69 -25.00 0.91 3.45
C LEU A 69 -24.50 1.33 4.83
N VAL A 70 -25.40 1.45 5.82
CA VAL A 70 -25.07 1.76 7.22
C VAL A 70 -23.90 0.88 7.66
N SER A 71 -22.68 1.44 7.70
CA SER A 71 -21.42 0.78 8.07
C SER A 71 -21.23 -0.68 7.60
N GLY A 72 -21.66 -1.01 6.38
CA GLY A 72 -21.43 -2.30 5.70
C GLY A 72 -21.41 -3.54 6.61
N PHE A 73 -20.28 -4.25 6.60
CA PHE A 73 -20.03 -5.47 7.38
C PHE A 73 -19.69 -5.20 8.86
N ASN A 74 -19.40 -3.95 9.24
CA ASN A 74 -19.05 -3.58 10.61
C ASN A 74 -20.25 -3.57 11.57
N VAL A 75 -21.50 -3.57 11.04
CA VAL A 75 -22.74 -3.56 11.85
C VAL A 75 -22.89 -4.82 12.71
N GLU A 76 -22.41 -5.97 12.23
CA GLU A 76 -22.60 -7.26 12.90
C GLU A 76 -21.59 -7.50 14.03
N TYR A 77 -20.50 -6.75 14.07
CA TYR A 77 -19.43 -6.94 15.04
C TYR A 77 -19.60 -6.03 16.25
N SER A 78 -19.66 -6.65 17.44
CA SER A 78 -19.62 -5.92 18.71
C SER A 78 -18.18 -5.60 19.15
N SER A 79 -18.04 -4.50 19.90
CA SER A 79 -16.84 -3.94 20.56
C SER A 79 -15.46 -4.55 20.20
N GLY A 80 -15.17 -5.77 20.66
CA GLY A 80 -13.87 -6.42 20.46
C GLY A 80 -13.61 -6.86 19.02
N GLY A 81 -14.61 -7.43 18.34
CA GLY A 81 -14.48 -7.82 16.93
C GLY A 81 -14.30 -6.60 16.02
N PHE A 82 -15.00 -5.51 16.33
CA PHE A 82 -14.83 -4.21 15.68
C PHE A 82 -13.39 -3.70 15.84
N ALA A 83 -12.84 -3.71 17.07
CA ALA A 83 -11.47 -3.26 17.31
C ALA A 83 -10.42 -4.06 16.53
N LEU A 84 -10.61 -5.38 16.37
CA LEU A 84 -9.70 -6.23 15.60
C LEU A 84 -9.72 -5.91 14.10
N ILE A 85 -10.89 -5.58 13.55
CA ILE A 85 -11.03 -5.18 12.14
C ILE A 85 -10.24 -3.90 11.87
N PHE A 86 -10.42 -2.86 12.71
CA PHE A 86 -9.63 -1.62 12.56
C PHE A 86 -8.13 -1.87 12.71
N MET A 87 -7.72 -2.65 13.71
CA MET A 87 -6.30 -2.98 13.87
C MET A 87 -5.74 -3.70 12.65
N ALA A 88 -6.49 -4.63 12.05
CA ALA A 88 -6.07 -5.34 10.85
C ALA A 88 -5.95 -4.41 9.63
N GLU A 89 -6.90 -3.48 9.45
CA GLU A 89 -6.83 -2.49 8.37
C GLU A 89 -5.67 -1.50 8.52
N TYR A 90 -5.37 -1.03 9.73
CA TYR A 90 -4.21 -0.18 9.95
C TYR A 90 -2.89 -0.96 9.79
N ALA A 91 -2.86 -2.23 10.20
CA ALA A 91 -1.71 -3.10 9.98
C ALA A 91 -1.47 -3.34 8.48
N SER A 92 -2.52 -3.52 7.67
CA SER A 92 -2.38 -3.69 6.22
C SER A 92 -1.85 -2.42 5.54
N ILE A 93 -2.25 -1.23 5.98
CA ILE A 93 -1.68 0.05 5.49
C ILE A 93 -0.19 0.14 5.79
N LEU A 94 0.24 -0.20 7.01
CA LEU A 94 1.65 -0.20 7.39
C LEU A 94 2.47 -1.26 6.61
N PHE A 95 1.87 -2.42 6.35
CA PHE A 95 2.51 -3.47 5.56
C PHE A 95 2.71 -3.03 4.10
N MET A 96 1.68 -2.44 3.47
CA MET A 96 1.77 -1.96 2.10
C MET A 96 2.76 -0.80 1.93
N SER A 97 2.83 0.11 2.91
CA SER A 97 3.82 1.19 2.90
C SER A 97 5.26 0.66 3.04
N MET A 98 5.46 -0.37 3.88
CA MET A 98 6.73 -1.07 4.00
C MET A 98 7.13 -1.71 2.66
N MET A 99 6.22 -2.43 2.00
CA MET A 99 6.48 -3.05 0.70
C MET A 99 6.89 -2.02 -0.37
N PHE A 100 6.23 -0.86 -0.40
CA PHE A 100 6.61 0.23 -1.31
C PHE A 100 8.04 0.70 -1.06
N ILE A 101 8.46 0.88 0.19
CA ILE A 101 9.81 1.35 0.51
C ILE A 101 10.87 0.35 0.10
N VAL A 102 10.65 -0.94 0.44
CA VAL A 102 11.57 -2.01 0.08
C VAL A 102 11.78 -2.09 -1.44
N MET A 103 10.71 -1.92 -2.21
CA MET A 103 10.81 -2.02 -3.67
C MET A 103 11.27 -0.75 -4.36
N PHE A 104 11.00 0.46 -3.83
CA PHE A 104 11.25 1.70 -4.57
C PHE A 104 12.29 2.63 -3.96
N LEU A 105 12.47 2.64 -2.63
CA LEU A 105 13.17 3.69 -1.88
C LEU A 105 14.35 3.18 -1.03
N GLY A 106 14.81 1.96 -1.27
CA GLY A 106 15.93 1.32 -0.57
C GLY A 106 15.48 0.65 0.72
N CYS A 107 15.94 -0.60 0.92
CA CYS A 107 15.67 -1.39 2.12
C CYS A 107 16.79 -1.20 3.17
N ASP A 108 16.83 -0.03 3.82
CA ASP A 108 17.83 0.27 4.86
C ASP A 108 17.30 0.01 6.28
N MET A 109 16.99 -1.24 6.61
CA MET A 109 16.32 -1.62 7.87
C MET A 109 17.02 -1.12 9.15
N ASN A 110 18.35 -1.00 9.12
CA ASN A 110 19.14 -0.64 10.30
C ASN A 110 19.15 0.87 10.56
N ASN A 111 18.74 1.70 9.60
CA ASN A 111 18.81 3.15 9.71
C ASN A 111 17.46 3.73 10.15
N ILE A 112 17.51 4.74 11.02
CA ILE A 112 16.32 5.50 11.46
C ILE A 112 15.58 6.13 10.26
N ILE A 113 16.32 6.44 9.20
CA ILE A 113 15.80 6.98 7.94
C ILE A 113 14.72 6.07 7.33
N PHE A 114 14.83 4.74 7.47
CA PHE A 114 13.81 3.81 6.97
C PHE A 114 12.47 4.02 7.66
N TYR A 115 12.46 4.16 8.98
CA TYR A 115 11.23 4.42 9.73
C TYR A 115 10.63 5.79 9.40
N ILE A 116 11.46 6.80 9.14
CA ILE A 116 10.98 8.12 8.68
C ILE A 116 10.32 8.00 7.30
N LYS A 117 10.93 7.25 6.35
CA LYS A 117 10.32 6.96 5.05
C LYS A 117 8.98 6.23 5.21
N LEU A 118 8.90 5.26 6.13
CA LEU A 118 7.69 4.50 6.43
C LEU A 118 6.56 5.41 6.92
N MET A 119 6.86 6.29 7.88
CA MET A 119 5.91 7.29 8.36
C MET A 119 5.48 8.27 7.25
N PHE A 120 6.39 8.63 6.34
CA PHE A 120 6.06 9.50 5.22
C PHE A 120 5.10 8.83 4.22
N ILE A 121 5.35 7.56 3.85
CA ILE A 121 4.45 6.84 2.94
C ILE A 121 3.10 6.59 3.59
N SER A 122 3.04 6.20 4.88
CA SER A 122 1.75 6.05 5.57
C SER A 122 1.00 7.38 5.69
N PHE A 123 1.71 8.51 5.84
CA PHE A 123 1.09 9.83 5.78
C PHE A 123 0.45 10.12 4.41
N ILE A 124 1.05 9.68 3.30
CA ILE A 124 0.44 9.82 1.96
C ILE A 124 -0.92 9.11 1.90
N PHE A 125 -1.06 7.91 2.48
CA PHE A 125 -2.35 7.22 2.52
C PHE A 125 -3.44 8.06 3.23
N ILE A 126 -3.08 8.71 4.34
CA ILE A 126 -3.99 9.57 5.09
C ILE A 126 -4.29 10.86 4.30
N TRP A 127 -3.28 11.43 3.64
CA TRP A 127 -3.42 12.66 2.87
C TRP A 127 -4.31 12.48 1.63
N VAL A 128 -4.16 11.37 0.92
CA VAL A 128 -5.00 11.01 -0.24
C VAL A 128 -6.46 10.88 0.19
N ARG A 129 -6.72 10.27 1.35
CA ARG A 129 -8.06 10.21 1.95
C ARG A 129 -8.67 11.58 2.21
N GLY A 130 -7.87 12.55 2.65
CA GLY A 130 -8.34 13.90 2.94
C GLY A 130 -8.60 14.78 1.71
N THR A 131 -8.12 14.38 0.53
CA THR A 131 -8.10 15.26 -0.66
C THR A 131 -8.97 14.79 -1.81
N LEU A 132 -9.19 13.48 -1.98
CA LEU A 132 -9.89 12.93 -3.14
C LEU A 132 -11.35 12.54 -2.83
N PRO A 133 -12.29 12.83 -3.74
CA PRO A 133 -13.64 12.27 -3.67
C PRO A 133 -13.61 10.76 -3.96
N ARG A 134 -14.63 10.04 -3.47
CA ARG A 134 -14.76 8.60 -3.73
C ARG A 134 -15.09 8.34 -5.20
N PHE A 135 -14.50 7.30 -5.78
CA PHE A 135 -14.90 6.80 -7.10
C PHE A 135 -16.20 6.01 -6.99
N ARG A 136 -16.98 6.01 -8.08
CA ARG A 136 -18.11 5.11 -8.27
C ARG A 136 -17.61 3.79 -8.87
N TYR A 137 -18.29 2.68 -8.56
CA TYR A 137 -17.87 1.32 -8.95
C TYR A 137 -18.00 1.03 -10.47
N ASP A 138 -18.54 1.97 -11.25
CA ASP A 138 -18.80 1.82 -12.69
C ASP A 138 -17.51 1.75 -13.53
#